data_AF-A0A0F8YS48-F1
#
_entry.id   AF-A0A0F8YS48-F1
#
_cell.length_a   1.000
_cell.length_b   1.000
_cell.length_c   1.000
_cell.angle_alpha   90.00
_cell.angle_beta   90.00
_cell.angle_gamma   90.00
#
_symmetry.space_group_name_H-M   'P 1'
#
loop_
_entity.id
_entity.type
_entity.pdbx_description
1 polymer ?
#
loop_
_entity_poly.entity_id
_entity_poly.type
_entity_poly.pdbx_seq_one_letter_code
_entity_poly.pdbx_strand_id
1 'polypeptide(L)'
;MNPKYVRYRLDVLASFCPWLEVKDFGKHYELTDDRSVETDKFTFSLSVVSGGSKFTKESKAFSLYNDKPALNRIFLETALGVTEMAIENSFINISEG
;
A
#
# COMPACT_ATOMS: atom_id res chain seq x y z
N MET A 1 15.07 -2.75 10.33
CA MET A 1 15.32 -1.97 9.10
C MET A 1 14.78 -0.56 9.30
N ASN A 2 15.31 0.47 8.64
CA ASN A 2 15.01 1.88 8.92
C ASN A 2 13.65 2.30 8.30
N PRO A 3 12.73 2.99 9.02
CA PRO A 3 11.50 3.58 8.45
C PRO A 3 11.72 4.36 7.14
N LYS A 4 12.90 4.98 6.98
CA LYS A 4 13.33 5.66 5.74
C LYS A 4 13.33 4.73 4.51
N TYR A 5 13.56 3.44 4.68
CA TYR A 5 13.53 2.47 3.57
C TYR A 5 12.11 2.22 3.06
N VAL A 6 11.14 2.05 3.96
CA VAL A 6 9.73 1.87 3.58
C VAL A 6 9.24 3.11 2.84
N ARG A 7 9.54 4.29 3.37
CA ARG A 7 9.21 5.56 2.71
C ARG A 7 9.85 5.68 1.33
N TYR A 8 11.16 5.42 1.22
CA TYR A 8 11.87 5.41 -0.07
C TYR A 8 11.22 4.46 -1.08
N ARG A 9 10.83 3.25 -0.67
CA ARG A 9 10.22 2.27 -1.59
C ARG A 9 8.84 2.72 -2.06
N LEU A 10 8.06 3.31 -1.18
CA LEU A 10 6.76 3.89 -1.51
C LEU A 10 6.90 5.07 -2.49
N ASP A 11 7.86 5.97 -2.25
CA ASP A 11 8.13 7.10 -3.15
C ASP A 11 8.62 6.61 -4.53
N VAL A 12 9.47 5.57 -4.57
CA VAL A 12 9.91 4.93 -5.83
C VAL A 12 8.72 4.31 -6.57
N LEU A 13 7.82 3.60 -5.89
CA LEU A 13 6.62 3.04 -6.51
C LEU A 13 5.74 4.14 -7.12
N ALA A 14 5.50 5.23 -6.40
CA ALA A 14 4.75 6.37 -6.90
C ALA A 14 5.45 7.03 -8.11
N SER A 15 6.78 7.07 -8.13
CA SER A 15 7.53 7.64 -9.26
C SER A 15 7.39 6.84 -10.57
N PHE A 16 7.22 5.52 -10.49
CA PHE A 16 7.00 4.67 -11.67
C PHE A 16 5.53 4.60 -12.07
N CYS A 17 4.61 5.00 -11.20
CA CYS A 17 3.17 4.89 -11.41
C CYS A 17 2.47 6.21 -11.08
N PRO A 18 2.41 7.17 -12.03
CA PRO A 18 1.85 8.52 -11.79
C PRO A 18 0.38 8.52 -11.33
N TRP A 19 -0.36 7.44 -11.61
CA TRP A 19 -1.75 7.21 -11.21
C TRP A 19 -1.91 6.59 -9.80
N LEU A 20 -0.79 6.32 -9.11
CA LEU A 20 -0.75 5.67 -7.80
C LEU A 20 -0.64 6.72 -6.69
N GLU A 21 -1.71 6.90 -5.92
CA GLU A 21 -1.69 7.69 -4.70
C GLU A 21 -1.26 6.80 -3.53
N VAL A 22 -0.20 7.19 -2.85
CA VAL A 22 0.28 6.48 -1.64
C VAL A 22 -0.23 7.21 -0.41
N LYS A 23 -1.05 6.55 0.40
CA LYS A 23 -1.38 7.02 1.76
C LYS A 23 -0.65 6.15 2.77
N ASP A 24 0.32 6.77 3.43
CA ASP A 24 1.08 6.17 4.50
C ASP A 24 0.24 6.16 5.78
N PHE A 25 0.11 5.00 6.42
CA PHE A 25 -0.50 4.88 7.75
C PHE A 25 0.55 4.30 8.70
N GLY A 26 1.39 5.17 9.24
CA GLY A 26 2.21 4.81 10.38
C GLY A 26 1.35 4.67 11.63
N LYS A 27 0.76 3.49 11.89
CA LYS A 27 0.37 3.17 13.27
C LYS A 27 1.62 2.74 14.01
N HIS A 28 2.36 3.71 14.56
CA HIS A 28 3.46 3.43 15.49
C HIS A 28 2.97 2.88 16.84
N TYR A 29 1.66 2.92 17.10
CA TYR A 29 1.08 2.52 18.38
C TYR A 29 -0.26 1.82 18.15
N GLU A 30 -0.44 0.65 18.77
CA GLU A 30 -1.77 0.09 19.04
C GLU A 30 -2.22 0.58 20.43
N LEU A 31 -3.49 0.95 20.54
CA LEU A 31 -4.14 1.18 21.83
C LEU A 31 -4.70 -0.16 22.30
N THR A 32 -4.12 -0.69 23.37
CA THR A 32 -4.69 -1.81 24.13
C THR A 32 -4.85 -1.34 25.58
N ASP A 33 -6.07 -1.47 26.12
CA ASP A 33 -6.41 -1.21 27.52
C ASP A 33 -5.79 0.09 28.09
N ASP A 34 -6.15 1.23 27.50
CA ASP A 34 -5.70 2.58 27.88
C ASP A 34 -4.17 2.84 27.85
N ARG A 35 -3.40 1.98 27.18
CA ARG A 35 -1.96 2.16 26.98
C ARG A 35 -1.59 2.11 25.50
N SER A 36 -0.76 3.06 25.07
CA SER A 36 -0.09 3.00 23.78
C SER A 36 1.06 2.01 23.85
N VAL A 37 0.94 0.87 23.17
CA VAL A 37 2.03 -0.08 23.02
C VAL A 37 2.73 0.21 21.69
N GLU A 38 4.04 0.44 21.75
CA GLU A 38 4.87 0.55 20.55
C GLU A 38 4.84 -0.80 19.83
N THR A 39 4.23 -0.84 18.64
CA THR A 39 4.22 -2.06 17.83
C THR A 39 5.22 -1.91 16.71
N ASP A 40 5.96 -2.97 16.44
CA ASP A 40 6.86 -3.02 15.30
C ASP A 40 6.13 -3.35 14.00
N LYS A 41 4.80 -3.44 14.02
CA LYS A 41 3.93 -3.81 12.90
C LYS A 41 3.41 -2.58 12.15
N PHE A 42 3.50 -2.64 10.84
CA PHE A 42 3.20 -1.57 9.92
C PHE A 42 2.25 -2.04 8.84
N THR A 43 1.42 -1.12 8.36
CA THR A 43 0.62 -1.27 7.14
C THR A 43 0.79 -0.03 6.28
N PHE A 44 0.57 -0.16 4.97
CA PHE A 44 0.42 0.98 4.07
C PHE A 44 -0.75 0.71 3.14
N SER A 45 -1.32 1.77 2.56
CA SER A 45 -2.38 1.65 1.57
C SER A 45 -1.97 2.30 0.26
N LEU A 46 -2.23 1.59 -0.83
CA LEU A 46 -2.08 2.10 -2.18
C LEU A 46 -3.46 2.38 -2.75
N SER A 47 -3.61 3.52 -3.41
CA SER A 47 -4.82 3.86 -4.13
C SER A 47 -4.54 4.15 -5.60
N VAL A 48 -5.43 3.72 -6.48
CA VAL A 48 -5.44 4.09 -7.91
C VAL A 48 -6.72 4.84 -8.20
N VAL A 49 -6.60 5.98 -8.89
CA VAL A 49 -7.74 6.76 -9.37
C VAL A 49 -7.90 6.52 -10.87
N SER A 50 -9.05 5.99 -11.29
CA SER A 50 -9.38 5.71 -12.69
C SER A 50 -10.86 6.03 -12.96
N GLY A 51 -11.14 6.80 -14.01
CA GLY A 51 -12.52 7.07 -14.46
C GLY A 51 -13.45 7.71 -13.42
N GLY A 52 -12.94 8.48 -12.46
CA GLY A 52 -13.72 9.07 -11.37
C GLY A 52 -13.89 8.17 -10.14
N SER A 53 -13.42 6.92 -10.20
CA SER A 53 -13.42 5.97 -9.09
C SER A 53 -12.05 5.88 -8.43
N LYS A 54 -12.03 5.64 -7.12
CA LYS A 54 -10.81 5.43 -6.32
C LYS A 54 -10.80 4.01 -5.75
N PHE A 55 -9.83 3.21 -6.18
CA PHE A 55 -9.59 1.86 -5.69
C PHE A 55 -8.49 1.91 -4.65
N THR A 56 -8.67 1.26 -3.50
CA THR A 56 -7.67 1.26 -2.42
C THR A 56 -7.44 -0.15 -1.93
N LYS A 57 -6.16 -0.53 -1.78
CA LYS A 57 -5.74 -1.79 -1.18
C LYS A 57 -4.75 -1.52 -0.06
N GLU A 58 -5.06 -2.08 1.11
CA GLU A 58 -4.18 -2.08 2.27
C GLU A 58 -3.22 -3.28 2.19
N SER A 59 -1.98 -3.07 2.63
CA SER A 59 -0.98 -4.13 2.75
C SER A 59 -1.30 -5.07 3.91
N LYS A 60 -0.75 -6.29 3.86
CA LYS A 60 -0.66 -7.12 5.07
C LYS A 60 0.18 -6.40 6.12
N ALA A 61 -0.10 -6.65 7.40
CA ALA A 61 0.74 -6.14 8.49
C ALA A 61 2.15 -6.76 8.42
N PHE A 62 3.19 -5.96 8.62
CA PHE A 62 4.58 -6.43 8.56
C PHE A 62 5.49 -5.72 9.56
N SER A 63 6.58 -6.40 9.95
CA SER A 63 7.59 -5.78 10.81
C SER A 63 8.59 -4.94 10.02
N LEU A 64 8.99 -3.77 10.53
CA LEU A 64 10.15 -3.05 9.99
C LEU A 64 11.47 -3.79 10.17
N TYR A 65 11.50 -4.85 10.99
CA TYR A 65 12.68 -5.70 11.15
C TYR A 65 12.74 -6.83 10.13
N ASN A 66 11.70 -7.02 9.31
CA ASN A 66 11.73 -7.95 8.19
C ASN A 66 12.88 -7.60 7.23
N ASP A 67 13.40 -8.63 6.57
CA ASP A 67 14.41 -8.45 5.54
C ASP A 67 13.84 -7.76 4.28
N LYS A 68 14.74 -7.21 3.45
CA LYS A 68 14.35 -6.50 2.23
C LYS A 68 13.48 -7.35 1.28
N PRO A 69 13.79 -8.65 1.03
CA PRO A 69 12.97 -9.50 0.17
C PRO A 69 11.53 -9.66 0.67
N ALA A 70 11.32 -9.92 1.97
CA ALA A 70 9.97 -10.04 2.51
C ALA A 70 9.16 -8.75 2.35
N LEU A 71 9.79 -7.59 2.63
CA LEU A 71 9.15 -6.29 2.45
C LEU A 71 8.83 -5.99 0.98
N ASN A 72 9.75 -6.30 0.06
CA ASN A 72 9.51 -6.13 -1.37
C ASN A 72 8.33 -6.98 -1.86
N ARG A 73 8.15 -8.18 -1.31
CA ARG A 73 7.01 -9.03 -1.65
C ARG A 73 5.69 -8.40 -1.23
N ILE A 74 5.64 -7.81 -0.03
CA ILE A 74 4.46 -7.12 0.46
C ILE A 74 4.13 -5.91 -0.42
N PHE A 75 5.14 -5.08 -0.74
CA PHE A 75 4.97 -3.95 -1.67
C PHE A 75 4.41 -4.38 -3.03
N LEU A 76 4.98 -5.42 -3.63
CA LEU A 76 4.56 -5.92 -4.92
C LEU A 76 3.15 -6.52 -4.87
N GLU A 77 2.82 -7.28 -3.83
CA GLU A 77 1.49 -7.87 -3.65
C GLU A 77 0.40 -6.80 -3.53
N THR A 78 0.67 -5.74 -2.75
CA THR A 78 -0.29 -4.63 -2.60
C THR A 78 -0.43 -3.84 -3.90
N ALA A 79 0.67 -3.57 -4.61
CA ALA A 79 0.67 -2.83 -5.87
C ALA A 79 -0.05 -3.58 -7.00
N LEU A 80 0.24 -4.88 -7.16
CA LEU A 80 -0.48 -5.74 -8.12
C LEU A 80 -1.97 -5.77 -7.80
N GLY A 81 -2.32 -5.98 -6.52
CA GLY A 81 -3.71 -6.10 -6.14
C GLY A 81 -4.53 -4.82 -6.34
N VAL A 82 -4.00 -3.63 -6.06
CA VAL A 82 -4.75 -2.38 -6.36
C VAL A 82 -4.84 -2.13 -7.86
N THR A 83 -3.84 -2.57 -8.63
CA THR A 83 -3.83 -2.46 -10.09
C THR A 83 -4.86 -3.40 -10.71
N GLU A 84 -4.94 -4.65 -10.26
CA GLU A 84 -5.96 -5.62 -10.68
C GLU A 84 -7.37 -5.07 -10.42
N MET A 85 -7.63 -4.55 -9.22
CA MET A 85 -8.91 -3.91 -8.89
C MET A 85 -9.24 -2.77 -9.86
N ALA A 86 -8.28 -1.89 -10.15
CA ALA A 86 -8.47 -0.79 -11.07
C ALA A 86 -8.71 -1.27 -12.51
N ILE A 87 -7.98 -2.29 -12.97
CA ILE A 87 -8.10 -2.87 -14.31
C ILE A 87 -9.46 -3.55 -14.48
N GLU A 88 -9.87 -4.41 -13.55
CA GLU A 88 -11.17 -5.10 -13.59
C GLU A 88 -12.32 -4.08 -13.70
N ASN A 89 -12.24 -2.98 -12.95
CA ASN A 89 -13.23 -1.92 -13.02
C ASN A 89 -13.12 -1.04 -14.27
N SER A 90 -11.94 -0.97 -14.89
CA SER A 90 -11.74 -0.26 -16.16
C SER A 90 -12.33 -1.06 -17.33
N PHE A 91 -12.25 -2.40 -17.28
CA PHE A 91 -12.84 -3.29 -18.29
C PHE A 91 -14.37 -3.34 -18.24
N ILE A 92 -15.00 -3.09 -17.08
CA ILE A 92 -16.46 -2.93 -16.96
C ILE A 92 -16.96 -1.69 -17.74
N ASN A 93 -16.09 -0.70 -18.00
CA ASN A 93 -16.42 0.52 -18.74
C ASN A 93 -16.05 0.47 -20.24
N ILE A 94 -15.56 -0.66 -20.76
CA ILE A 94 -15.46 -0.86 -22.21
C ILE A 94 -16.79 -1.45 -22.65
N SER A 95 -17.78 -0.57 -22.91
CA SER A 95 -18.98 -1.00 -23.61
C SER A 95 -18.55 -1.60 -24.95
N GLU A 96 -18.95 -2.84 -25.22
CA GLU A 96 -18.91 -3.43 -26.55
C GLU A 96 -19.66 -2.47 -27.50
N GLY A 97 -18.89 -1.68 -28.26
CA GLY A 97 -19.38 -0.80 -29.31
C GLY A 97 -19.35 -1.49 -30.66
#